data_AF-A0A6U1W4P3-F1
#
_entry.id   AF-A0A6U1W4P3-F1
#
_cell.length_a   1.000
_cell.length_b   1.000
_cell.length_c   1.000
_cell.angle_alpha   90.00
_cell.angle_beta   90.00
_cell.angle_gamma   90.00
#
_symmetry.space_group_name_H-M   'P 1'
#
loop_
_entity.id
_entity.type
_entity.pdbx_description
1 polymer ?
#
loop_
_entity_poly.entity_id
_entity_poly.type
_entity_poly.pdbx_seq_one_letter_code
_entity_poly.pdbx_strand_id
1 'polypeptide(L)'
;MVDKTREQMSEAAKKQLTEVAQEFLNNSAKMKDYQGPVLIFHCKDDQVVPVSNGKALFQALSSEHKKICLFDTGGHFAFLRNHEEYITTLNEFITRSIPSETIQELPQTEQNMSHTSSEMLQKFVLAVLFFAAGYGFSQVLSKQ
;
A
#
# COMPACT_ATOMS: atom_id res chain seq x y z
N MET A 1 -43.03 5.49 4.37
CA MET A 1 -43.06 4.26 5.18
C MET A 1 -41.66 3.66 5.08
N VAL A 2 -40.77 3.97 6.03
CA VAL A 2 -39.38 3.49 6.01
C VAL A 2 -39.43 2.01 6.34
N ASP A 3 -38.89 1.21 5.44
CA ASP A 3 -38.83 -0.24 5.51
C ASP A 3 -38.10 -0.69 6.79
N LYS A 4 -38.87 -1.17 7.77
CA LYS A 4 -38.39 -1.64 9.09
C LYS A 4 -37.59 -2.95 9.00
N THR A 5 -37.34 -3.47 7.80
CA THR A 5 -36.64 -4.75 7.59
C THR A 5 -35.12 -4.62 7.74
N ARG A 6 -34.57 -3.40 7.88
CA ARG A 6 -33.11 -3.18 7.85
C ARG A 6 -32.37 -3.41 9.18
N GLU A 7 -33.04 -3.70 10.30
CA GLU A 7 -32.41 -3.45 11.61
C GLU A 7 -32.52 -4.54 12.69
N GLN A 8 -32.54 -5.83 12.32
CA GLN A 8 -32.24 -6.89 13.30
C GLN A 8 -31.39 -8.01 12.68
N MET A 9 -30.09 -7.79 12.55
CA MET A 9 -29.15 -8.91 12.46
C MET A 9 -29.20 -9.69 13.77
N SER A 10 -29.37 -11.02 13.68
CA SER A 10 -29.29 -11.89 14.86
C SER A 10 -27.91 -11.77 15.52
N GLU A 11 -27.86 -11.96 16.84
CA GLU A 11 -26.58 -11.95 17.58
C GLU A 11 -25.60 -13.01 17.04
N ALA A 12 -26.12 -14.14 16.55
CA ALA A 12 -25.33 -15.15 15.87
C ALA A 12 -24.70 -14.61 14.57
N ALA A 13 -25.46 -13.88 13.75
CA ALA A 13 -24.95 -13.28 12.52
C ALA A 13 -23.91 -12.17 12.80
N LYS A 14 -24.12 -11.36 13.85
CA LYS A 14 -23.14 -10.34 14.27
C LYS A 14 -21.83 -10.98 14.75
N LYS A 15 -21.94 -12.06 15.52
CA LYS A 15 -20.78 -12.83 16.00
C LYS A 15 -19.98 -13.38 14.82
N GLN A 16 -20.65 -14.07 13.90
CA GLN A 16 -20.01 -14.61 12.69
C GLN A 16 -19.33 -13.51 11.86
N LEU A 17 -20.01 -12.38 11.65
CA LEU A 17 -19.43 -11.26 10.91
C LEU A 17 -18.19 -10.69 11.61
N THR A 18 -18.21 -10.62 12.94
CA THR A 18 -17.07 -10.14 13.74
C THR A 18 -15.90 -11.11 13.65
N GLU A 19 -16.14 -12.41 13.71
CA GLU A 19 -15.09 -13.44 13.56
C GLU A 19 -14.42 -13.35 12.19
N VAL A 20 -15.21 -13.26 11.12
CA VAL A 20 -14.69 -13.06 9.75
C VAL A 20 -13.94 -11.74 9.64
N ALA A 21 -14.46 -10.64 10.19
CA ALA A 21 -13.77 -9.36 10.18
C ALA A 21 -12.43 -9.42 10.94
N GLN A 22 -12.37 -10.13 12.07
CA GLN A 22 -11.12 -10.32 12.81
C GLN A 22 -10.10 -11.15 12.04
N GLU A 23 -10.54 -12.22 11.38
CA GLU A 23 -9.67 -13.06 10.57
C GLU A 23 -9.09 -12.30 9.36
N PHE A 24 -9.94 -11.58 8.63
CA PHE A 24 -9.55 -11.01 7.33
C PHE A 24 -9.18 -9.53 7.36
N LEU A 25 -9.64 -8.75 8.34
CA LEU A 25 -9.48 -7.28 8.35
C LEU A 25 -8.67 -6.76 9.55
N ASN A 26 -8.19 -7.63 10.44
CA ASN A 26 -7.33 -7.21 11.55
C ASN A 26 -5.87 -6.98 11.08
N ASN A 27 -5.62 -5.79 10.56
CA ASN A 27 -4.29 -5.40 10.07
C ASN A 27 -3.23 -5.36 11.19
N SER A 28 -3.62 -5.00 12.42
CA SER A 28 -2.70 -4.99 13.56
C SER A 28 -2.19 -6.40 13.90
N ALA A 29 -3.07 -7.40 13.88
CA ALA A 29 -2.67 -8.79 14.11
C ALA A 29 -1.73 -9.30 13.01
N LYS A 30 -2.03 -8.98 11.74
CA LYS A 30 -1.21 -9.38 10.59
C LYS A 30 0.19 -8.79 10.63
N MET A 31 0.32 -7.55 11.10
CA MET A 31 1.59 -6.85 11.14
C MET A 31 2.39 -7.08 12.44
N LYS A 32 1.79 -7.74 13.45
CA LYS A 32 2.40 -7.93 14.77
C LYS A 32 3.73 -8.68 14.73
N ASP A 33 3.88 -9.64 13.82
CA ASP A 33 5.08 -10.51 13.74
C ASP A 33 6.02 -10.11 12.58
N TYR A 34 5.70 -9.02 11.87
CA TYR A 34 6.53 -8.52 10.79
C TYR A 34 7.74 -7.73 11.34
N GLN A 35 8.95 -8.24 11.06
CA GLN A 35 10.21 -7.68 11.56
C GLN A 35 10.99 -6.86 10.53
N GLY A 36 10.52 -6.80 9.28
CA GLY A 36 11.20 -6.04 8.23
C GLY A 36 11.02 -4.52 8.38
N PRO A 37 11.70 -3.72 7.53
CA PRO A 37 11.50 -2.28 7.50
C PRO A 37 10.07 -1.91 7.11
N VAL A 38 9.44 -0.99 7.85
CA VAL A 38 8.09 -0.48 7.52
C VAL A 38 8.06 1.05 7.47
N LEU A 39 7.52 1.60 6.38
CA LEU A 39 7.17 3.01 6.26
C LEU A 39 5.66 3.14 6.09
N ILE A 40 5.02 3.94 6.95
CA ILE A 40 3.60 4.28 6.88
C ILE A 40 3.48 5.75 6.49
N PHE A 41 2.77 6.02 5.40
CA PHE A 41 2.31 7.37 5.06
C PHE A 41 0.83 7.50 5.41
N HIS A 42 0.45 8.59 6.04
CA HIS A 42 -0.95 8.90 6.34
C HIS A 42 -1.19 10.40 6.36
N CYS A 43 -2.44 10.83 6.18
CA CYS A 43 -2.82 12.24 6.30
C CYS A 43 -3.77 12.47 7.48
N LYS A 44 -3.57 13.58 8.21
CA LYS A 44 -4.37 13.90 9.41
C LYS A 44 -5.84 14.21 9.08
N ASP A 45 -6.11 14.73 7.89
CA ASP A 45 -7.45 15.11 7.41
C ASP A 45 -8.10 14.06 6.49
N ASP A 46 -7.57 12.83 6.40
CA ASP A 46 -8.16 11.74 5.61
C ASP A 46 -9.53 11.31 6.17
N GLN A 47 -10.57 11.51 5.35
CA GLN A 47 -11.96 11.19 5.65
C GLN A 47 -12.38 9.78 5.19
N VAL A 48 -11.56 9.11 4.36
CA VAL A 48 -11.80 7.75 3.88
C VAL A 48 -11.19 6.75 4.86
N VAL A 49 -9.95 6.98 5.26
CA VAL A 49 -9.24 6.16 6.25
C VAL A 49 -8.71 7.06 7.35
N PRO A 50 -9.34 7.08 8.55
CA PRO A 50 -8.93 7.96 9.63
C PRO A 50 -7.46 7.76 10.04
N VAL A 51 -6.77 8.84 10.41
CA VAL A 51 -5.37 8.81 10.87
C VAL A 51 -5.11 7.88 12.06
N SER A 52 -6.15 7.58 12.84
CA SER A 52 -6.07 6.60 13.93
C SER A 52 -5.69 5.21 13.43
N ASN A 53 -6.09 4.82 12.21
CA ASN A 53 -5.74 3.51 11.64
C ASN A 53 -4.24 3.42 11.37
N GLY A 54 -3.64 4.45 10.76
CA GLY A 54 -2.20 4.51 10.55
C GLY A 54 -1.40 4.49 11.86
N LYS A 55 -1.88 5.22 12.88
CA LYS A 55 -1.28 5.22 14.23
C LYS A 55 -1.39 3.85 14.91
N ALA A 56 -2.56 3.21 14.86
CA ALA A 56 -2.77 1.89 15.45
C ALA A 56 -1.91 0.82 14.78
N LEU A 57 -1.76 0.89 13.45
CA LEU A 57 -0.87 0.01 12.71
C LEU A 57 0.59 0.22 13.13
N PHE A 58 1.05 1.47 13.22
CA PHE A 58 2.40 1.80 13.66
C PHE A 58 2.70 1.30 15.07
N GLN A 59 1.73 1.42 15.99
CA GLN A 59 1.85 0.91 17.36
C GLN A 59 1.91 -0.62 17.42
N ALA A 60 1.15 -1.32 16.57
CA ALA A 60 1.09 -2.77 16.55
C ALA A 60 2.36 -3.45 15.99
N LEU A 61 3.14 -2.75 15.17
CA LEU A 61 4.39 -3.28 14.59
C LEU A 61 5.43 -3.61 15.65
N SER A 62 5.99 -4.82 15.61
CA SER A 62 7.14 -5.24 16.41
C SER A 62 8.49 -4.81 15.84
N SER A 63 8.55 -4.48 14.54
CA SER A 63 9.77 -4.05 13.87
C SER A 63 10.42 -2.83 14.54
N GLU A 64 11.73 -2.91 14.80
CA GLU A 64 12.56 -1.79 15.25
C GLU A 64 12.84 -0.78 14.12
N HIS A 65 12.67 -1.22 12.86
CA HIS A 65 12.92 -0.43 11.66
C HIS A 65 11.61 0.11 11.07
N LYS A 66 10.88 0.91 11.87
CA LYS A 66 9.61 1.50 11.45
C LYS A 66 9.62 3.02 11.47
N LYS A 67 8.98 3.64 10.47
CA LYS A 67 8.74 5.09 10.38
C LYS A 67 7.28 5.35 10.03
N ILE A 68 6.70 6.40 10.60
CA ILE A 68 5.41 6.96 10.18
C ILE A 68 5.59 8.43 9.80
N CYS A 69 5.08 8.79 8.63
CA CYS A 69 4.99 10.16 8.15
C CYS A 69 3.52 10.58 8.12
N LEU A 70 3.20 11.65 8.85
CA LEU A 70 1.84 12.17 8.99
C LEU A 70 1.74 13.55 8.35
N PHE A 71 1.23 13.59 7.13
CA PHE A 71 0.96 14.84 6.42
C PHE A 71 -0.15 15.63 7.13
N ASP A 72 -0.01 16.96 7.17
CA ASP A 72 -1.01 17.83 7.79
C ASP A 72 -2.29 17.95 6.95
N THR A 73 -2.16 17.96 5.62
CA THR A 73 -3.29 18.14 4.70
C THR A 73 -3.17 17.31 3.44
N GLY A 74 -4.31 17.05 2.80
CA GLY A 74 -4.39 16.43 1.48
C GLY A 74 -5.25 15.17 1.42
N GLY A 75 -5.84 14.79 2.55
CA GLY A 75 -6.80 13.71 2.67
C GLY A 75 -6.25 12.39 2.16
N HIS A 76 -7.12 11.60 1.54
CA HIS A 76 -6.76 10.27 1.06
C HIS A 76 -5.70 10.28 -0.06
N PHE A 77 -5.56 11.40 -0.78
CA PHE A 77 -4.60 11.57 -1.88
C PHE A 77 -3.41 12.45 -1.49
N ALA A 78 -3.05 12.48 -0.20
CA ALA A 78 -2.01 13.36 0.33
C ALA A 78 -0.65 13.22 -0.37
N PHE A 79 -0.32 12.06 -0.95
CA PHE A 79 0.92 11.88 -1.70
C PHE A 79 1.01 12.78 -2.94
N LEU A 80 -0.11 13.16 -3.58
CA LEU A 80 -0.11 14.07 -4.73
C LEU A 80 0.18 15.51 -4.30
N ARG A 81 -0.36 15.91 -3.14
CA ARG A 81 -0.22 17.28 -2.62
C ARG A 81 1.09 17.51 -1.88
N ASN A 82 1.63 16.46 -1.27
CA ASN A 82 2.88 16.48 -0.51
C ASN A 82 3.97 15.69 -1.24
N HIS A 83 3.99 15.76 -2.58
CA HIS A 83 4.85 14.94 -3.44
C HIS A 83 6.34 15.03 -3.06
N GLU A 84 6.85 16.23 -2.81
CA GLU A 84 8.25 16.44 -2.44
C GLU A 84 8.62 15.76 -1.11
N GLU A 85 7.80 15.96 -0.06
CA GLU A 85 7.99 15.32 1.24
C GLU A 85 7.83 13.80 1.14
N TYR A 86 6.86 13.33 0.36
CA TYR A 86 6.61 11.92 0.10
C TYR A 86 7.83 11.24 -0.55
N ILE A 87 8.31 11.77 -1.67
CA ILE A 87 9.46 11.21 -2.41
C ILE A 87 10.73 11.29 -1.57
N THR A 88 10.99 12.42 -0.91
CA THR A 88 12.15 12.58 -0.03
C THR A 88 12.14 11.54 1.08
N THR A 89 11.02 11.42 1.80
CA THR A 89 10.87 10.45 2.90
C THR A 89 11.02 9.01 2.42
N LEU A 90 10.45 8.70 1.25
CA LEU A 90 10.52 7.36 0.66
C LEU A 90 11.97 7.01 0.28
N ASN A 91 12.67 7.92 -0.40
CA ASN A 91 14.06 7.71 -0.80
C ASN A 91 14.96 7.52 0.41
N GLU A 92 14.88 8.39 1.41
CA GLU A 92 15.62 8.25 2.67
C GLU A 92 15.38 6.88 3.32
N PHE A 93 14.11 6.46 3.36
CA PHE A 93 13.74 5.20 3.97
C PHE A 93 14.31 4.01 3.20
N ILE A 94 14.21 4.00 1.87
CA ILE A 94 14.76 2.95 1.01
C ILE A 94 16.27 2.86 1.14
N THR A 95 16.98 4.00 1.01
CA THR A 95 18.45 4.04 1.10
C THR A 95 18.95 3.50 2.45
N ARG A 96 18.23 3.75 3.53
CA ARG A 96 18.57 3.22 4.86
C ARG A 96 18.21 1.73 5.03
N SER A 97 17.16 1.27 4.35
CA SER A 97 16.55 -0.04 4.60
C SER A 97 17.03 -1.14 3.66
N ILE A 98 17.56 -0.78 2.49
CA ILE A 98 18.05 -1.73 1.49
C ILE A 98 19.58 -1.61 1.39
N PRO A 99 20.34 -2.70 1.58
CA PRO A 99 21.79 -2.70 1.36
C PRO A 99 22.13 -2.25 -0.07
N SER A 100 23.14 -1.36 -0.20
CA SER A 100 23.53 -0.74 -1.48
C SER A 100 23.88 -1.74 -2.59
N GLU A 101 24.20 -2.98 -2.25
CA GLU A 101 24.50 -4.09 -3.16
C GLU A 101 23.27 -4.58 -3.95
N THR A 102 22.05 -4.24 -3.52
CA THR A 102 20.79 -4.70 -4.14
C THR A 102 20.23 -3.71 -5.17
N ILE A 103 20.72 -2.47 -5.20
CA ILE A 103 20.28 -1.47 -6.19
C ILE A 103 21.07 -1.73 -7.49
N GLN A 104 20.61 -2.66 -8.31
CA GLN A 104 21.02 -2.70 -9.71
C GLN A 104 20.57 -1.39 -10.36
N GLU A 105 21.53 -0.61 -10.85
CA GLU A 105 21.25 0.61 -11.59
C GLU A 105 20.29 0.30 -12.74
N LEU A 106 19.12 0.94 -12.74
CA LEU A 106 18.30 0.99 -13.94
C LEU A 106 19.15 1.60 -15.04
N PRO A 107 19.24 0.98 -16.24
CA PRO A 107 20.06 1.50 -17.31
C PRO A 107 19.63 2.94 -17.61
N GLN A 108 20.60 3.86 -17.58
CA GLN A 108 20.42 5.28 -17.88
C GLN A 108 20.09 5.47 -19.36
N THR A 109 18.86 5.18 -19.77
CA THR A 109 18.37 5.37 -21.14
C THR A 109 17.67 6.72 -21.29
N GLU A 110 18.37 7.83 -21.06
CA GLU A 110 17.83 9.18 -21.34
C GLU A 110 18.78 10.10 -22.12
N GLN A 111 19.74 9.56 -22.87
CA GLN A 111 20.58 10.40 -23.74
C GLN A 111 20.42 10.14 -25.24
N ASN A 112 19.60 9.18 -25.67
CA ASN A 112 19.25 9.01 -27.07
C ASN A 112 17.85 8.42 -27.15
N MET A 113 16.87 9.21 -27.61
CA MET A 113 15.82 8.79 -28.56
C MET A 113 14.70 9.82 -28.60
N SER A 114 14.72 10.66 -29.63
CA SER A 114 13.66 11.60 -29.99
C SER A 114 12.43 10.96 -30.65
N HIS A 115 12.33 9.62 -30.75
CA HIS A 115 11.24 8.96 -31.48
C HIS A 115 10.86 7.58 -30.91
N THR A 116 10.37 7.46 -29.66
CA THR A 116 9.79 6.19 -29.16
C THR A 116 8.81 6.39 -27.99
N SER A 117 8.15 7.55 -27.90
CA SER A 117 7.30 7.92 -26.75
C SER A 117 6.02 7.08 -26.60
N SER A 118 5.50 6.50 -27.68
CA SER A 118 4.23 5.75 -27.66
C SER A 118 4.39 4.30 -27.17
N GLU A 119 5.46 3.61 -27.55
CA GLU A 119 5.67 2.21 -27.15
C GLU A 119 6.12 2.08 -25.71
N MET A 120 6.95 3.01 -25.21
CA MET A 120 7.37 3.00 -23.81
C MET A 120 6.20 3.25 -22.87
N LEU A 121 5.29 4.17 -23.21
CA LEU A 121 4.10 4.44 -22.41
C LEU A 121 3.17 3.22 -22.37
N GLN A 122 3.00 2.52 -23.50
CA GLN A 122 2.24 1.28 -23.55
C GLN A 122 2.88 0.17 -22.70
N LYS A 123 4.20 -0.01 -22.77
CA LYS A 123 4.92 -1.02 -21.96
C LYS A 123 4.88 -0.70 -20.47
N PHE A 124 4.97 0.58 -20.09
CA PHE A 124 4.89 1.00 -18.70
C PHE A 124 3.48 0.82 -18.12
N VAL A 125 2.43 1.20 -18.87
CA VAL A 125 1.03 0.96 -18.49
C VAL A 125 0.75 -0.55 -18.39
N LEU A 126 1.27 -1.35 -19.32
CA LEU A 126 1.11 -2.80 -19.29
C LEU A 126 1.80 -3.43 -18.06
N ALA A 127 3.00 -2.98 -17.71
CA ALA A 127 3.73 -3.47 -16.53
C ALA A 127 3.00 -3.13 -15.21
N VAL A 128 2.42 -1.93 -15.10
CA VAL A 128 1.60 -1.55 -13.94
C VAL A 128 0.31 -2.37 -13.86
N LEU A 129 -0.33 -2.66 -15.00
CA LEU A 129 -1.52 -3.52 -15.05
C LEU A 129 -1.20 -4.97 -14.67
N PHE A 130 -0.05 -5.52 -15.07
CA PHE A 130 0.38 -6.85 -14.66
C PHE A 130 0.70 -6.93 -13.16
N PHE A 131 1.26 -5.87 -12.57
CA PHE A 131 1.47 -5.81 -11.11
C PHE A 131 0.14 -5.73 -10.35
N ALA A 132 -0.86 -5.02 -10.89
CA ALA A 132 -2.20 -4.96 -10.32
C ALA A 132 -2.99 -6.29 -10.48
N ALA A 133 -2.69 -7.09 -11.50
CA ALA A 133 -3.33 -8.39 -11.77
C ALA A 133 -2.56 -9.60 -11.20
N GLY A 134 -1.44 -9.38 -10.50
CA GLY A 134 -0.42 -10.39 -10.19
C GLY A 134 -0.64 -11.32 -9.00
N TYR A 135 -1.83 -11.38 -8.39
CA TYR A 135 -2.29 -12.59 -7.70
C TYR A 135 -3.21 -13.35 -8.67
N GLY A 136 -2.64 -14.11 -9.61
CA GLY A 136 -3.46 -14.92 -10.51
C GLY A 136 -2.86 -15.41 -11.83
N PHE A 137 -1.56 -15.66 -11.93
CA PHE A 137 -1.02 -16.34 -13.12
C PHE A 137 0.12 -17.31 -12.79
N SER A 138 -0.16 -18.25 -11.88
CA SER A 138 0.58 -19.52 -11.82
C SER A 138 -0.31 -20.57 -12.49
N GLN A 139 0.15 -21.16 -13.60
CA GLN A 139 -0.34 -22.40 -14.28
C GLN A 139 -0.49 -22.36 -15.83
N VAL A 140 0.16 -21.46 -16.60
CA VAL A 140 0.09 -21.57 -18.09
C VAL A 140 1.44 -21.38 -18.80
N LEU A 141 2.55 -21.93 -18.32
CA LEU A 141 3.74 -22.15 -19.17
C LEU A 141 4.58 -23.37 -18.71
N SER A 142 3.91 -24.50 -18.43
CA SER A 142 4.56 -25.82 -18.46
C SER A 142 3.81 -26.70 -19.45
N LYS A 143 4.21 -26.58 -20.72
CA LYS A 143 4.13 -27.57 -21.80
C LYS A 143 4.24 -26.83 -23.14
N GLN A 144 5.47 -26.64 -23.60
CA GLN A 144 5.85 -26.90 -24.98
C GLN A 144 7.22 -27.58 -24.97
#